data_AF-A0A6G6YET9-F1
#
_entry.id   AF-A0A6G6YET9-F1
#
_cell.length_a   1.000
_cell.length_b   1.000
_cell.length_c   1.000
_cell.angle_alpha   90.00
_cell.angle_beta   90.00
_cell.angle_gamma   90.00
#
_symmetry.space_group_name_H-M   'P 1'
#
loop_
_entity.id
_entity.type
_entity.pdbx_description
1 polymer ?
#
loop_
_entity_poly.entity_id
_entity_poly.type
_entity_poly.pdbx_seq_one_letter_code
_entity_poly.pdbx_strand_id
1 'polypeptide(L)'
;MMKIPKEKYGLLASIICFVLSLILPVYLRFPLNTTTSGYGLEGFGYEFLTLGWIMLLEYVPDFIVWFSNITLVLSWLFYKKKISNYFAYFSAGMMSLYFLDYLLNLEIFEIVYHQYWPCGLLFWVASGVLMAIFSFKKTKALNK
;
A
#
# COMPACT_ATOMS: atom_id res chain seq x y z
N MET A 1 -9.84 29.11 -5.44
CA MET A 1 -9.84 27.65 -5.19
C MET A 1 -9.53 26.94 -6.51
N MET A 2 -8.33 26.38 -6.68
CA MET A 2 -7.90 25.77 -7.94
C MET A 2 -8.61 24.42 -8.13
N LYS A 3 -9.42 24.27 -9.18
CA LYS A 3 -10.12 23.00 -9.46
C LYS A 3 -9.11 21.97 -9.94
N ILE A 4 -9.05 20.82 -9.27
CA ILE A 4 -8.25 19.68 -9.71
C ILE A 4 -8.90 19.10 -10.97
N PRO A 5 -8.16 18.93 -12.07
CA PRO A 5 -8.69 18.34 -13.29
C PRO A 5 -9.17 16.90 -13.05
N LYS A 6 -10.29 16.51 -13.67
CA LYS A 6 -10.96 15.22 -13.42
C LYS A 6 -10.06 14.03 -13.71
N GLU A 7 -9.17 14.16 -14.69
CA GLU A 7 -8.19 13.15 -15.06
C GLU A 7 -7.21 12.82 -13.93
N LYS A 8 -7.02 13.73 -12.95
CA LYS A 8 -6.11 13.52 -11.81
C LYS A 8 -6.79 12.93 -10.57
N TYR A 9 -8.11 12.68 -10.60
CA TYR A 9 -8.81 12.14 -9.43
C TYR A 9 -8.31 10.75 -9.03
N GLY A 10 -7.91 9.90 -9.98
CA GLY A 10 -7.33 8.59 -9.67
C GLY A 10 -5.99 8.69 -8.92
N LEU A 11 -5.12 9.60 -9.35
CA LEU A 11 -3.85 9.90 -8.67
C LEU A 11 -4.10 10.45 -7.26
N LEU A 12 -5.02 11.42 -7.13
CA LEU A 12 -5.33 12.01 -5.84
C LEU A 12 -5.94 10.99 -4.88
N ALA A 13 -6.88 10.16 -5.35
CA ALA A 13 -7.49 9.12 -4.55
C ALA A 13 -6.44 8.09 -4.08
N SER A 14 -5.49 7.70 -4.94
CA SER A 14 -4.36 6.86 -4.54
C SER A 14 -3.56 7.50 -3.41
N ILE A 15 -3.16 8.77 -3.53
CA ILE A 15 -2.42 9.48 -2.47
C ILE A 15 -3.22 9.52 -1.16
N ILE A 16 -4.52 9.84 -1.22
CA ILE A 16 -5.38 9.87 -0.04
C ILE A 16 -5.48 8.49 0.61
N CYS A 17 -5.73 7.44 -0.17
CA CYS A 17 -5.78 6.07 0.34
C CYS A 17 -4.45 5.67 1.00
N PHE A 18 -3.31 6.06 0.41
CA PHE A 18 -2.02 5.79 1.03
C PHE A 18 -1.89 6.52 2.37
N VAL A 19 -2.17 7.83 2.43
CA VAL A 19 -2.11 8.59 3.69
C VAL A 19 -3.03 7.97 4.76
N LEU A 20 -4.24 7.56 4.38
CA LEU A 20 -5.16 6.84 5.27
C LEU A 20 -4.54 5.53 5.78
N SER A 21 -3.89 4.76 4.91
CA SER A 21 -3.21 3.52 5.31
C SER A 21 -2.09 3.74 6.33
N LEU A 22 -1.45 4.91 6.32
CA LEU A 22 -0.38 5.24 7.27
C LEU A 22 -0.91 5.60 8.65
N ILE A 23 -2.01 6.34 8.72
CA ILE A 23 -2.58 6.83 9.99
C ILE A 23 -3.53 5.82 10.64
N LEU A 24 -3.99 4.82 9.90
CA LEU A 24 -4.84 3.76 10.42
C LEU A 24 -4.01 2.57 10.91
N PRO A 25 -4.52 1.82 11.90
CA PRO A 25 -3.99 0.51 12.21
C PRO A 25 -4.05 -0.38 10.97
N VAL A 26 -2.93 -1.02 10.62
CA VAL A 26 -2.85 -2.02 9.54
C VAL A 26 -3.88 -3.11 9.77
N TYR A 27 -3.97 -3.57 11.02
CA TYR A 27 -4.98 -4.52 11.49
C TYR A 27 -5.75 -3.95 12.69
N LEU A 28 -7.08 -3.98 12.66
CA LEU A 28 -7.90 -3.67 13.81
C LEU A 28 -7.92 -4.87 14.76
N ARG A 29 -7.37 -4.68 15.96
CA ARG A 29 -7.61 -5.57 17.10
C ARG A 29 -8.93 -5.19 17.74
N PHE A 30 -9.90 -6.11 17.75
CA PHE A 30 -10.98 -6.07 18.72
C PHE A 30 -10.44 -6.72 20.01
N PRO A 31 -10.20 -5.98 21.10
CA PRO A 31 -9.66 -6.59 22.31
C PRO A 31 -10.75 -7.48 22.93
N LEU A 32 -10.50 -8.78 23.00
CA LEU A 32 -11.33 -9.70 23.79
C LEU A 32 -10.78 -9.93 25.19
N ASN A 33 -9.59 -9.39 25.53
CA ASN A 33 -9.14 -9.22 26.91
C ASN A 33 -7.89 -8.32 26.96
N THR A 34 -7.96 -7.26 27.76
CA THR A 34 -6.91 -6.27 27.98
C THR A 34 -5.96 -6.71 29.09
N THR A 35 -4.91 -7.48 28.78
CA THR A 35 -3.79 -7.72 29.73
C THR A 35 -2.41 -7.91 29.09
N THR A 36 -2.18 -7.42 27.86
CA THR A 36 -0.82 -7.36 27.30
C THR A 36 -0.50 -5.96 26.79
N SER A 37 -0.09 -5.13 27.75
CA SER A 37 0.72 -3.93 27.53
C SER A 37 2.01 -4.31 26.79
N GLY A 38 2.17 -3.88 25.54
CA GLY A 38 3.42 -4.08 24.81
C GLY A 38 3.47 -3.56 23.38
N TYR A 39 2.34 -3.51 22.66
CA TYR A 39 2.33 -3.29 21.21
C TYR A 39 1.44 -2.12 20.78
N GLY A 40 1.59 -0.97 21.43
CA GLY A 40 0.69 0.19 21.24
C GLY A 40 0.93 0.99 19.94
N LEU A 41 2.06 0.74 19.25
CA LEU A 41 2.53 1.55 18.13
C LEU A 41 2.82 0.67 16.88
N GLU A 42 3.38 -0.54 17.07
CA GLU A 42 3.72 -1.56 16.03
C GLU A 42 2.59 -2.04 15.10
N GLY A 43 1.39 -1.47 15.24
CA GLY A 43 0.22 -1.77 14.42
C GLY A 43 -0.11 -0.72 13.36
N PHE A 44 0.56 0.43 13.29
CA PHE A 44 0.21 1.52 12.37
C PHE A 44 1.03 1.50 11.07
N GLY A 45 0.41 1.86 9.94
CA GLY A 45 1.03 1.75 8.62
C GLY A 45 2.29 2.60 8.42
N TYR A 46 2.45 3.72 9.15
CA TYR A 46 3.65 4.55 9.05
C TYR A 46 4.92 3.86 9.58
N GLU A 47 4.78 2.87 10.46
CA GLU A 47 5.94 2.17 11.03
C GLU A 47 6.57 1.23 10.01
N PHE A 48 5.72 0.58 9.20
CA PHE A 48 6.12 -0.24 8.05
C PHE A 48 6.79 0.57 6.93
N LEU A 49 6.59 1.89 6.89
CA LEU A 49 7.34 2.79 6.01
C LEU A 49 8.78 2.99 6.49
N THR A 50 8.99 3.06 7.81
CA THR A 50 10.29 3.35 8.42
C THR A 50 11.15 2.11 8.64
N LEU A 51 10.53 0.95 8.86
CA LEU A 51 11.23 -0.29 9.24
C LEU A 51 11.84 -1.06 8.05
N GLY A 52 11.24 -0.99 6.85
CA GLY A 52 11.68 -1.85 5.75
C GLY A 52 13.01 -1.51 5.09
N TRP A 53 13.65 -0.35 5.39
CA TRP A 53 15.04 -0.09 4.96
C TRP A 53 16.07 -0.82 5.83
N ILE A 54 15.76 -1.04 7.11
CA ILE A 54 16.67 -1.68 8.09
C ILE A 54 16.61 -3.21 7.94
N MET A 55 15.46 -3.76 7.56
CA MET A 55 15.17 -5.20 7.54
C MET A 55 15.49 -5.91 6.22
N LEU A 56 16.27 -5.28 5.33
CA LEU A 56 16.51 -5.72 3.94
C LEU A 56 17.05 -7.17 3.81
N LEU A 57 17.64 -7.72 4.87
CA LEU A 57 18.18 -9.09 4.92
C LEU A 57 17.50 -10.00 5.97
N GLU A 58 16.65 -9.45 6.83
CA GLU A 58 16.12 -10.17 8.00
C GLU A 58 14.64 -10.54 7.87
N TYR A 59 13.85 -9.74 7.14
CA TYR A 59 12.41 -10.00 7.00
C TYR A 59 11.90 -9.62 5.59
N VAL A 60 11.78 -10.63 4.73
CA VAL A 60 11.29 -10.50 3.35
C VAL A 60 9.96 -9.72 3.25
N PRO A 61 8.97 -9.93 4.13
CA PRO A 61 7.69 -9.20 4.06
C PRO A 61 7.86 -7.69 4.21
N ASP A 62 8.73 -7.24 5.12
CA ASP A 62 8.96 -5.82 5.39
C ASP A 62 9.67 -5.15 4.21
N PHE A 63 10.62 -5.85 3.58
CA PHE A 63 11.25 -5.37 2.35
C PHE A 63 10.23 -5.21 1.22
N ILE A 64 9.32 -6.18 1.04
CA ILE A 64 8.28 -6.11 0.02
C ILE A 64 7.33 -4.94 0.27
N VAL A 65 6.89 -4.74 1.51
CA VAL A 65 6.03 -3.61 1.89
C VAL A 65 6.73 -2.28 1.59
N TRP A 66 7.98 -2.13 2.03
CA TRP A 66 8.77 -0.93 1.78
C TRP A 66 9.01 -0.68 0.29
N PHE A 67 9.37 -1.69 -0.48
CA PHE A 67 9.64 -1.55 -1.91
C PHE A 67 8.36 -1.20 -2.68
N SER A 68 7.23 -1.77 -2.28
CA SER A 68 5.90 -1.42 -2.81
C SER A 68 5.56 0.06 -2.52
N ASN A 69 5.89 0.56 -1.33
CA ASN A 69 5.68 1.96 -0.95
C ASN A 69 6.52 2.91 -1.81
N ILE A 70 7.81 2.62 -1.97
CA ILE A 70 8.71 3.46 -2.76
C ILE A 70 8.29 3.47 -4.22
N THR A 71 8.00 2.30 -4.79
CA THR A 71 7.57 2.23 -6.20
C THR A 71 6.23 2.96 -6.39
N LEU A 72 5.29 2.88 -5.45
CA LEU A 72 4.09 3.69 -5.46
C LEU A 72 4.40 5.19 -5.45
N VAL A 73 5.26 5.68 -4.55
CA VAL A 73 5.65 7.10 -4.48
C VAL A 73 6.34 7.56 -5.76
N LEU A 74 7.27 6.78 -6.30
CA LEU A 74 7.94 7.07 -7.57
C LEU A 74 6.92 7.15 -8.73
N SER A 75 5.90 6.30 -8.71
CA SER A 75 4.84 6.36 -9.71
C SER A 75 4.09 7.70 -9.67
N TRP A 76 3.87 8.28 -8.48
CA TRP A 76 3.26 9.60 -8.33
C TRP A 76 4.19 10.72 -8.77
N LEU A 77 5.45 10.71 -8.35
CA LEU A 77 6.43 11.74 -8.73
C LEU A 77 6.60 11.80 -10.25
N PHE A 78 6.68 10.64 -10.88
CA PHE A 78 6.88 10.53 -12.33
C PHE A 78 5.57 10.35 -13.10
N TYR A 79 4.40 10.75 -12.55
CA TYR A 79 3.08 10.44 -13.13
C TYR A 79 2.90 10.81 -14.61
N LYS A 80 3.63 11.82 -15.10
CA LYS A 80 3.62 12.25 -16.51
C LYS A 80 4.47 11.39 -17.45
N LYS A 81 5.41 10.63 -16.91
CA LYS A 81 6.39 9.83 -17.68
C LYS A 81 5.86 8.41 -17.89
N LYS A 82 6.33 7.74 -18.95
CA LYS A 82 6.01 6.33 -19.20
C LYS A 82 6.51 5.41 -18.08
N ILE A 83 7.65 5.75 -17.46
CA ILE A 83 8.25 4.95 -16.39
C ILE A 83 7.32 4.79 -15.16
N SER A 84 6.48 5.78 -14.88
CA SER A 84 5.48 5.72 -13.80
C SER A 84 4.50 4.57 -13.95
N ASN A 85 4.20 4.12 -15.17
CA ASN A 85 3.30 2.99 -15.38
C ASN A 85 3.90 1.70 -14.82
N TYR A 86 5.20 1.46 -15.03
CA TYR A 86 5.88 0.28 -14.52
C TYR A 86 5.89 0.28 -12.99
N PHE A 87 6.20 1.43 -12.39
CA PHE A 87 6.15 1.58 -10.93
C PHE A 87 4.73 1.39 -10.36
N ALA A 88 3.71 1.90 -11.05
CA ALA A 88 2.31 1.74 -10.64
C ALA A 88 1.86 0.27 -10.70
N TYR A 89 2.17 -0.44 -11.80
CA TYR A 89 1.80 -1.84 -11.92
C TYR A 89 2.57 -2.75 -10.97
N PHE A 90 3.86 -2.46 -10.77
CA PHE A 90 4.68 -3.19 -9.82
C PHE A 90 4.12 -3.05 -8.40
N SER A 91 3.92 -1.81 -7.92
CA SER A 91 3.36 -1.56 -6.58
C SER A 91 1.99 -2.20 -6.40
N ALA A 92 1.07 -2.01 -7.35
CA ALA A 92 -0.24 -2.63 -7.30
C ALA A 92 -0.17 -4.17 -7.25
N GLY A 93 0.72 -4.77 -8.05
CA GLY A 93 0.92 -6.22 -8.08
C GLY A 93 1.41 -6.76 -6.73
N MET A 94 2.46 -6.15 -6.17
CA MET A 94 3.02 -6.59 -4.89
C MET A 94 2.05 -6.37 -3.72
N MET A 95 1.38 -5.22 -3.66
CA MET A 95 0.37 -4.93 -2.64
C MET A 95 -0.79 -5.93 -2.72
N SER A 96 -1.25 -6.24 -3.94
CA SER A 96 -2.33 -7.22 -4.14
C SER A 96 -1.89 -8.63 -3.75
N LEU A 97 -0.65 -9.02 -4.08
CA LEU A 97 -0.12 -10.33 -3.70
C LEU A 97 -0.02 -10.49 -2.19
N TYR A 98 0.49 -9.47 -1.48
CA TYR A 98 0.52 -9.45 -0.02
C TYR A 98 -0.89 -9.57 0.58
N PHE A 99 -1.86 -8.84 0.02
CA PHE A 99 -3.24 -8.92 0.49
C PHE A 99 -3.90 -10.27 0.20
N LEU A 100 -3.60 -10.90 -0.94
CA LEU A 100 -4.07 -12.24 -1.26
C LEU A 100 -3.45 -13.30 -0.34
N ASP A 101 -2.15 -13.17 -0.05
CA ASP A 101 -1.46 -14.02 0.92
C ASP A 101 -2.11 -13.90 2.30
N TYR A 102 -2.38 -12.67 2.75
CA TYR A 102 -3.13 -12.40 3.97
C TYR A 102 -4.55 -13.02 3.95
N LEU A 103 -5.31 -12.83 2.86
CA LEU A 103 -6.72 -13.23 2.80
C LEU A 103 -6.89 -14.75 2.72
N LEU A 104 -6.01 -15.41 1.98
CA LEU A 104 -6.10 -16.83 1.67
C LEU A 104 -5.17 -17.69 2.54
N ASN A 105 -4.35 -17.07 3.39
CA ASN A 105 -3.35 -17.73 4.22
C ASN A 105 -2.44 -18.65 3.37
N LEU A 106 -1.81 -18.07 2.33
CA LEU A 106 -0.96 -18.84 1.40
C LEU A 106 0.46 -19.08 1.96
N GLU A 107 0.79 -18.43 3.08
CA GLU A 107 2.10 -18.50 3.75
C GLU A 107 3.28 -18.09 2.85
N ILE A 108 3.03 -17.26 1.83
CA ILE A 108 4.08 -16.75 0.92
C ILE A 108 4.99 -15.76 1.66
N PHE A 109 4.41 -14.92 2.52
CA PHE A 109 5.10 -13.90 3.30
C PHE A 109 5.02 -14.15 4.81
N GLU A 110 4.66 -15.37 5.25
CA GLU A 110 4.64 -15.76 6.67
C GLU A 110 3.90 -14.77 7.59
N ILE A 111 2.77 -14.24 7.13
CA ILE A 111 2.02 -13.19 7.84
C ILE A 111 1.42 -13.75 9.14
N VAL A 112 1.73 -13.18 10.31
CA VAL A 112 1.29 -13.75 11.61
C VAL A 112 -0.11 -13.23 12.05
N TYR A 113 -0.73 -12.35 11.26
CA TYR A 113 -1.88 -11.54 11.66
C TYR A 113 -3.22 -11.84 10.95
N HIS A 114 -3.36 -13.02 10.33
CA HIS A 114 -4.56 -13.43 9.54
C HIS A 114 -5.90 -13.29 10.28
N GLN A 115 -5.88 -13.35 11.60
CA GLN A 115 -7.08 -13.30 12.46
C GLN A 115 -7.66 -11.89 12.69
N TYR A 116 -6.95 -10.82 12.29
CA TYR A 116 -7.35 -9.44 12.60
C TYR A 116 -7.84 -8.70 11.36
N TRP A 117 -8.84 -7.83 11.51
CA TRP A 117 -9.42 -7.13 10.35
C TRP A 117 -8.44 -6.15 9.68
N PRO A 118 -8.19 -6.23 8.37
CA PRO A 118 -7.07 -5.57 7.69
C PRO A 118 -7.36 -4.11 7.27
N CYS A 119 -7.75 -3.24 8.21
CA CYS A 119 -8.25 -1.90 7.89
C CYS A 119 -7.25 -1.04 7.09
N GLY A 120 -6.07 -0.75 7.66
CA GLY A 120 -5.04 0.04 6.97
C GLY A 120 -4.51 -0.66 5.72
N LEU A 121 -4.41 -2.00 5.75
CA LEU A 121 -3.99 -2.81 4.62
C LEU A 121 -4.94 -2.68 3.41
N LEU A 122 -6.25 -2.58 3.63
CA LEU A 122 -7.22 -2.35 2.53
C LEU A 122 -6.98 -1.01 1.84
N PHE A 123 -6.74 0.06 2.61
CA PHE A 123 -6.42 1.38 2.05
C PHE A 123 -5.07 1.37 1.31
N TRP A 124 -4.11 0.61 1.81
CA TRP A 124 -2.82 0.43 1.19
C TRP A 124 -2.92 -0.20 -0.20
N VAL A 125 -3.63 -1.33 -0.30
CA VAL A 125 -3.88 -2.02 -1.58
C VAL A 125 -4.70 -1.15 -2.53
N ALA A 126 -5.75 -0.50 -2.01
CA ALA A 126 -6.59 0.40 -2.79
C ALA A 126 -5.76 1.53 -3.42
N SER A 127 -4.76 2.05 -2.70
CA SER A 127 -3.85 3.06 -3.24
C SER A 127 -3.09 2.57 -4.47
N GLY A 128 -2.47 1.39 -4.41
CA GLY A 128 -1.75 0.79 -5.54
C GLY A 128 -2.68 0.56 -6.74
N VAL A 129 -3.83 -0.05 -6.50
CA VAL A 129 -4.83 -0.34 -7.54
C VAL A 129 -5.33 0.94 -8.22
N LEU A 130 -5.65 1.98 -7.46
CA LEU A 130 -6.09 3.27 -8.01
C LEU A 130 -5.01 3.89 -8.90
N MET A 131 -3.75 3.79 -8.50
CA MET A 131 -2.63 4.33 -9.29
C MET A 131 -2.39 3.52 -10.58
N ALA A 132 -2.55 2.20 -10.53
CA ALA A 132 -2.51 1.33 -11.71
C ALA A 132 -3.65 1.68 -12.69
N ILE A 133 -4.88 1.84 -12.19
CA ILE A 133 -6.05 2.25 -13.01
C ILE A 133 -5.80 3.62 -13.66
N PHE A 134 -5.28 4.59 -12.90
CA PHE A 134 -4.91 5.90 -13.44
C PHE A 134 -3.87 5.77 -14.56
N SER A 135 -2.82 4.98 -14.34
CA SER A 135 -1.74 4.74 -15.30
C SER A 135 -2.24 4.06 -16.59
N PHE A 136 -3.15 3.10 -16.45
CA PHE A 136 -3.80 2.43 -17.58
C PHE A 136 -4.63 3.40 -18.42
N LYS A 137 -5.50 4.19 -17.77
CA LYS A 137 -6.34 5.20 -18.45
C LYS A 137 -5.49 6.25 -19.17
N LYS A 138 -4.43 6.74 -18.52
CA LYS A 138 -3.45 7.67 -19.09
C LYS A 138 -2.81 7.10 -20.36
N THR A 139 -2.36 5.85 -20.31
CA THR A 139 -1.71 5.20 -21.46
C THR A 139 -2.67 5.00 -22.62
N LYS A 140 -3.91 4.57 -22.34
CA LYS A 140 -4.95 4.43 -23.35
C LYS A 140 -5.29 5.77 -24.02
N ALA A 141 -5.27 6.88 -23.30
CA ALA A 141 -5.50 8.21 -23.85
C ALA A 141 -4.35 8.71 -24.75
N LEU A 142 -3.11 8.29 -24.47
CA LEU A 142 -1.93 8.66 -25.29
C LEU A 142 -1.80 7.88 -26.59
N ASN A 143 -2.43 6.69 -26.67
CA ASN A 143 -2.41 5.82 -27.84
C ASN A 143 -3.65 5.97 -28.73
N LYS A 144 -4.52 6.94 -28.45
CA LYS A 144 -5.66 7.34 -29.28
C LYS A 144 -5.29 8.60 -30.06
#